data_AF-A0A958QX29-F1
#
_entry.id   AF-A0A958QX29-F1
#
_cell.length_a   1.000
_cell.length_b   1.000
_cell.length_c   1.000
_cell.angle_alpha   90.00
_cell.angle_beta   90.00
_cell.angle_gamma   90.00
#
_symmetry.space_group_name_H-M   'P 1'
#
loop_
_entity.id
_entity.type
_entity.pdbx_description
1 polymer ?
#
loop_
_entity_poly.entity_id
_entity_poly.type
_entity_poly.pdbx_seq_one_letter_code
_entity_poly.pdbx_strand_id
1 'polypeptide(L)'
;MGISNHLSPTRRPDRVSENEESHLLVSDPKKYIYSSLFNEVYLLSQFPLDHRRQWSGEEGQFNSFFESFLSFSQGISKKEMALWDHNQTIENWIIPLLTILGWTKSPGSNGGNDNILLNTSVEVVDELGKKSKLSPSILVAESTKGRDIIEGSKGAETVTNIRNHSLITVTTDYFNAWSDVRSGNYDHARNATFVSTDQNRLLGINDQSTSYLGFFEHPWAISTDGYTWRLYSQDSSILNSDVYFEFKVGRIFDDLRTGFIEDGDESAITSLKLFYWLFSKEGLAQGALSIGTKALAKSNLYFKDLEDDLKGRFIHAITILSNDILTRAKVKNVKDEVLYKLVRNTSESLIFTLLFLRSCESRRVIPLNQKFLPYSVSNLIRKIRYYDPTEDIHLNFERLNFNLTHLFGTAISPDGFEIFEYFLRLKDIIQKGTENKYDFGFKIEGFKESIFEREETQILNDNKVTNGAFVDLLFTLFY
;
A
#
# COMPACT_ATOMS: atom_id res chain seq x y z
N MET A 1 23.69 -18.95 38.19
CA MET A 1 23.92 -18.35 36.85
C MET A 1 23.47 -19.35 35.82
N GLY A 2 22.26 -19.18 35.29
CA GLY A 2 21.70 -20.00 34.21
C GLY A 2 20.75 -19.10 33.45
N ILE A 3 21.16 -18.65 32.27
CA ILE A 3 20.35 -17.81 31.37
C ILE A 3 19.59 -18.79 30.48
N SER A 4 18.28 -18.92 30.69
CA SER A 4 17.40 -19.62 29.75
C SER A 4 17.07 -18.68 28.61
N ASN A 5 17.52 -19.01 27.40
CA ASN A 5 17.06 -18.36 26.17
C ASN A 5 15.66 -18.88 25.85
N HIS A 6 14.64 -18.14 26.28
CA HIS A 6 13.28 -18.28 25.75
C HIS A 6 13.24 -17.62 24.37
N LEU A 7 13.32 -18.45 23.32
CA LEU A 7 12.84 -18.07 22.00
C LEU A 7 11.32 -17.85 22.11
N SER A 8 10.88 -16.66 21.70
CA SER A 8 9.47 -16.30 21.66
C SER A 8 8.76 -17.10 20.56
N PRO A 9 7.51 -17.53 20.75
CA PRO A 9 6.77 -18.22 19.71
C PRO A 9 6.47 -17.23 18.57
N THR A 10 6.87 -17.61 17.36
CA THR A 10 6.47 -16.95 16.11
C THR A 10 4.95 -16.83 16.09
N ARG A 11 4.45 -15.59 15.94
CA ARG A 11 3.02 -15.31 15.77
C ARG A 11 2.51 -16.10 14.56
N ARG A 12 1.41 -16.85 14.77
CA ARG A 12 0.64 -17.44 13.66
C ARG A 12 0.31 -16.34 12.64
N PRO A 13 0.50 -16.54 11.33
CA PRO A 13 -0.10 -15.68 10.35
C PRO A 13 -1.62 -15.77 10.53
N ASP A 14 -2.26 -14.61 10.74
CA ASP A 14 -3.71 -14.54 10.84
C ASP A 14 -4.34 -15.07 9.56
N ARG A 15 -5.42 -15.86 9.71
CA ARG A 15 -6.23 -16.41 8.62
C ARG A 15 -6.68 -15.29 7.67
N VAL A 16 -6.03 -15.17 6.52
CA VAL A 16 -6.55 -14.44 5.36
C VAL A 16 -7.55 -15.37 4.67
N SER A 17 -8.76 -14.86 4.43
CA SER A 17 -9.83 -15.66 3.84
C SER A 17 -9.62 -15.83 2.33
N GLU A 18 -10.07 -16.96 1.76
CA GLU A 18 -9.81 -17.42 0.37
C GLU A 18 -10.18 -16.43 -0.75
N ASN A 19 -10.87 -15.33 -0.45
CA ASN A 19 -11.26 -14.31 -1.43
C ASN A 19 -10.31 -13.09 -1.48
N GLU A 20 -9.42 -12.86 -0.50
CA GLU A 20 -8.69 -11.59 -0.42
C GLU A 20 -7.46 -11.53 -1.36
N GLU A 21 -6.70 -12.62 -1.57
CA GLU A 21 -5.50 -12.58 -2.41
C GLU A 21 -5.77 -12.62 -3.93
N SER A 22 -6.92 -13.15 -4.35
CA SER A 22 -7.24 -13.31 -5.78
C SER A 22 -8.10 -12.18 -6.36
N HIS A 23 -8.70 -11.33 -5.51
CA HIS A 23 -9.45 -10.14 -5.90
C HIS A 23 -8.62 -8.84 -5.91
N LEU A 24 -7.44 -8.82 -5.26
CA LEU A 24 -6.55 -7.63 -5.18
C LEU A 24 -5.91 -7.17 -6.52
N LEU A 25 -6.26 -7.75 -7.67
CA LEU A 25 -5.66 -7.43 -8.97
C LEU A 25 -6.67 -7.11 -10.10
N VAL A 26 -7.93 -6.73 -9.81
CA VAL A 26 -8.91 -6.42 -10.88
C VAL A 26 -9.53 -5.01 -10.82
N SER A 27 -9.12 -4.15 -9.89
CA SER A 27 -9.55 -2.74 -9.89
C SER A 27 -8.36 -1.86 -9.52
N ASP A 28 -7.98 -0.94 -10.41
CA ASP A 28 -6.77 -0.12 -10.28
C ASP A 28 -7.02 1.10 -9.36
N PRO A 29 -6.58 1.06 -8.07
CA PRO A 29 -6.80 2.17 -7.14
C PRO A 29 -6.07 3.43 -7.57
N LYS A 30 -5.08 3.33 -8.48
CA LYS A 30 -4.38 4.46 -9.08
C LYS A 30 -5.29 5.37 -9.90
N LYS A 31 -6.50 4.92 -10.21
CA LYS A 31 -7.58 5.77 -10.73
C LYS A 31 -7.93 6.91 -9.76
N TYR A 32 -7.87 6.65 -8.46
CA TYR A 32 -8.30 7.58 -7.41
C TYR A 32 -7.16 8.15 -6.59
N ILE A 33 -6.06 7.40 -6.42
CA ILE A 33 -4.97 7.78 -5.52
C ILE A 33 -3.63 7.85 -6.25
N TYR A 34 -2.73 8.66 -5.72
CA TYR A 34 -1.32 8.68 -6.08
C TYR A 34 -0.50 9.04 -4.84
N SER A 35 0.68 8.42 -4.66
CA SER A 35 1.48 8.70 -3.48
C SER A 35 2.97 8.77 -3.77
N SER A 36 3.57 9.94 -3.52
CA SER A 36 5.02 10.07 -3.32
C SER A 36 5.40 10.14 -1.83
N LEU A 37 4.42 10.33 -0.94
CA LEU A 37 4.61 10.42 0.51
C LEU A 37 4.62 9.04 1.19
N PHE A 38 3.65 8.19 0.86
CA PHE A 38 3.55 6.82 1.34
C PHE A 38 3.95 5.81 0.26
N ASN A 39 4.44 4.65 0.68
CA ASN A 39 4.59 3.46 -0.12
C ASN A 39 3.20 2.93 -0.52
N GLU A 40 2.90 2.97 -1.82
CA GLU A 40 1.59 2.56 -2.36
C GLU A 40 1.26 1.09 -2.08
N VAL A 41 2.26 0.20 -2.12
CA VAL A 41 2.05 -1.22 -1.84
C VAL A 41 1.61 -1.39 -0.39
N TYR A 42 2.34 -0.79 0.55
CA TYR A 42 1.96 -0.80 1.97
C TYR A 42 0.53 -0.27 2.17
N LEU A 43 0.18 0.89 1.59
CA LEU A 43 -1.15 1.49 1.76
C LEU A 43 -2.28 0.59 1.25
N LEU A 44 -2.06 -0.11 0.13
CA LEU A 44 -3.10 -0.91 -0.51
C LEU A 44 -3.20 -2.33 0.04
N SER A 45 -2.11 -2.92 0.51
CA SER A 45 -2.11 -4.32 0.98
C SER A 45 -2.03 -4.44 2.50
N GLN A 46 -1.07 -3.76 3.14
CA GLN A 46 -0.72 -4.01 4.54
C GLN A 46 -1.46 -3.08 5.51
N PHE A 47 -1.70 -1.82 5.12
CA PHE A 47 -2.40 -0.85 5.96
C PHE A 47 -3.80 -1.34 6.40
N PRO A 48 -4.64 -1.93 5.52
CA PRO A 48 -5.91 -2.55 5.94
C PRO A 48 -5.77 -3.64 7.01
N LEU A 49 -4.71 -4.45 6.93
CA LEU A 49 -4.44 -5.55 7.87
C LEU A 49 -3.98 -5.02 9.22
N ASP A 50 -3.06 -4.04 9.20
CA ASP A 50 -2.53 -3.39 10.39
C ASP A 50 -3.60 -2.62 11.18
N HIS A 51 -4.65 -2.19 10.47
CA HIS A 51 -5.77 -1.41 11.00
C HIS A 51 -7.10 -2.15 10.85
N ARG A 52 -7.09 -3.49 10.96
CA ARG A 52 -8.26 -4.34 10.68
C ARG A 52 -9.55 -3.91 11.38
N ARG A 53 -9.47 -3.47 12.64
CA ARG A 53 -10.66 -3.02 13.42
C ARG A 53 -11.30 -1.76 12.83
N GLN A 54 -10.47 -0.79 12.46
CA GLN A 54 -10.88 0.43 11.76
C GLN A 54 -11.39 0.10 10.35
N TRP A 55 -10.73 -0.84 9.68
CA TRP A 55 -10.98 -1.17 8.28
C TRP A 55 -12.21 -2.04 8.04
N SER A 56 -12.54 -2.96 8.95
CA SER A 56 -13.69 -3.88 8.85
C SER A 56 -15.04 -3.18 9.07
N GLY A 57 -15.03 -1.91 9.49
CA GLY A 57 -16.26 -1.16 9.77
C GLY A 57 -16.90 -1.49 11.12
N GLU A 58 -16.25 -2.30 11.97
CA GLU A 58 -16.71 -2.62 13.33
C GLU A 58 -16.87 -1.36 14.20
N GLU A 59 -16.10 -0.30 13.92
CA GLU A 59 -16.18 0.97 14.64
C GLU A 59 -17.27 1.92 14.10
N GLY A 60 -17.94 1.59 12.99
CA GLY A 60 -19.08 2.36 12.42
C GLY A 60 -18.76 3.76 11.88
N GLN A 61 -17.59 4.32 12.19
CA GLN A 61 -17.19 5.68 11.83
C GLN A 61 -17.12 5.91 10.32
N PHE A 62 -16.48 4.99 9.58
CA PHE A 62 -16.43 5.09 8.12
C PHE A 62 -17.83 5.02 7.49
N ASN A 63 -18.74 4.20 8.02
CA ASN A 63 -20.11 4.11 7.49
C ASN A 63 -20.85 5.43 7.68
N SER A 64 -20.71 6.08 8.84
CA SER A 64 -21.29 7.42 9.08
C SER A 64 -20.71 8.46 8.12
N PHE A 65 -19.39 8.43 7.87
CA PHE A 65 -18.75 9.28 6.87
C PHE A 65 -19.32 9.01 5.47
N PHE A 66 -19.41 7.73 5.09
CA PHE A 66 -19.85 7.30 3.77
C PHE A 66 -21.29 7.72 3.49
N GLU A 67 -22.22 7.48 4.42
CA GLU A 67 -23.61 7.91 4.32
C GLU A 67 -23.73 9.44 4.21
N SER A 68 -22.96 10.18 5.01
CA SER A 68 -22.94 11.65 4.97
C SER A 68 -22.39 12.16 3.65
N PHE A 69 -21.31 11.55 3.15
CA PHE A 69 -20.71 11.86 1.86
C PHE A 69 -21.67 11.58 0.70
N LEU A 70 -22.36 10.44 0.72
CA LEU A 70 -23.39 10.10 -0.26
C LEU A 70 -24.54 11.11 -0.24
N SER A 71 -25.12 11.39 0.92
CA SER A 71 -26.22 12.34 1.05
C SER A 71 -25.80 13.74 0.58
N PHE A 72 -24.59 14.17 0.92
CA PHE A 72 -24.03 15.44 0.46
C PHE A 72 -23.86 15.48 -1.06
N SER A 73 -23.32 14.40 -1.64
CA SER A 73 -23.07 14.29 -3.07
C SER A 73 -24.35 14.35 -3.92
N GLN A 74 -25.45 13.78 -3.44
CA GLN A 74 -26.74 13.79 -4.14
C GLN A 74 -27.35 15.20 -4.27
N GLY A 75 -26.98 16.12 -3.39
CA GLY A 75 -27.50 17.49 -3.37
C GLY A 75 -26.82 18.44 -4.36
N ILE A 76 -25.76 18.02 -5.07
CA ILE A 76 -24.89 18.91 -5.84
C ILE A 76 -24.94 18.60 -7.34
N SER A 77 -25.21 19.63 -8.16
CA SER A 77 -25.21 19.52 -9.62
C SER A 77 -23.81 19.71 -10.22
N LYS A 78 -23.34 18.76 -11.03
CA LYS A 78 -22.03 18.86 -11.75
C LYS A 78 -21.91 20.12 -12.62
N LYS A 79 -23.03 20.56 -13.22
CA LYS A 79 -23.05 21.78 -14.05
C LYS A 79 -22.84 23.04 -13.21
N GLU A 80 -23.28 23.03 -11.95
CA GLU A 80 -23.08 24.14 -11.02
C GLU A 80 -21.63 24.14 -10.53
N MET A 81 -21.07 22.98 -10.18
CA MET A 81 -19.68 22.85 -9.70
C MET A 81 -18.65 23.38 -10.69
N ALA A 82 -18.85 23.11 -12.00
CA ALA A 82 -17.94 23.57 -13.04
C ALA A 82 -17.88 25.10 -13.18
N LEU A 83 -18.87 25.81 -12.63
CA LEU A 83 -18.98 27.27 -12.68
C LEU A 83 -18.58 27.93 -11.35
N TRP A 84 -18.22 27.14 -10.33
CA TRP A 84 -17.87 27.68 -9.03
C TRP A 84 -16.55 28.45 -9.09
N ASP A 85 -16.58 29.67 -8.58
CA ASP A 85 -15.35 30.39 -8.24
C ASP A 85 -14.67 29.79 -6.99
N HIS A 86 -13.55 30.38 -6.59
CA HIS A 86 -12.79 29.95 -5.42
C HIS A 86 -13.61 29.96 -4.13
N ASN A 87 -14.39 31.02 -3.88
CA ASN A 87 -15.19 31.14 -2.65
C ASN A 87 -16.36 30.16 -2.65
N GLN A 88 -17.04 30.01 -3.79
CA GLN A 88 -18.12 29.03 -3.96
C GLN A 88 -17.60 27.60 -3.78
N THR A 89 -16.39 27.31 -4.25
CA THR A 89 -15.75 26.00 -4.04
C THR A 89 -15.47 25.77 -2.55
N ILE A 90 -14.98 26.79 -1.83
CA ILE A 90 -14.75 26.69 -0.38
C ILE A 90 -16.08 26.44 0.36
N GLU A 91 -17.09 27.28 0.13
CA GLU A 91 -18.35 27.29 0.89
C GLU A 91 -19.24 26.09 0.58
N ASN A 92 -19.37 25.71 -0.70
CA ASN A 92 -20.32 24.69 -1.14
C ASN A 92 -19.71 23.28 -1.18
N TRP A 93 -18.38 23.15 -1.12
CA TRP A 93 -17.70 21.85 -1.26
C TRP A 93 -16.69 21.55 -0.16
N ILE A 94 -15.66 22.37 -0.03
CA ILE A 94 -14.52 22.06 0.84
C ILE A 94 -14.94 22.07 2.31
N ILE A 95 -15.63 23.13 2.77
CA ILE A 95 -16.09 23.23 4.16
C ILE A 95 -17.09 22.11 4.53
N PRO A 96 -18.12 21.80 3.73
CA PRO A 96 -18.99 20.65 3.98
C PRO A 96 -18.21 19.34 4.06
N LEU A 97 -17.23 19.11 3.19
CA LEU A 97 -16.43 17.88 3.22
C LEU A 97 -15.52 17.82 4.46
N LEU A 98 -14.91 18.95 4.87
CA LEU A 98 -14.17 19.06 6.13
C LEU A 98 -15.08 18.79 7.34
N THR A 99 -16.34 19.22 7.28
CA THR A 99 -17.36 18.94 8.30
C THR A 99 -17.63 17.43 8.40
N ILE A 100 -17.85 16.77 7.26
CA ILE A 100 -18.07 15.32 7.17
C ILE A 100 -16.83 14.54 7.66
N LEU A 101 -15.63 15.08 7.44
CA LEU A 101 -14.35 14.56 7.93
C LEU A 101 -14.10 14.88 9.43
N GLY A 102 -15.03 15.55 10.11
CA GLY A 102 -14.99 15.83 11.54
C GLY A 102 -14.11 17.00 11.97
N TRP A 103 -13.62 17.83 11.03
CA TRP A 103 -12.81 19.01 11.36
C TRP A 103 -13.63 20.13 11.99
N THR A 104 -14.92 20.20 11.69
CA THR A 104 -15.87 21.19 12.20
C THR A 104 -17.20 20.55 12.62
N LYS A 105 -18.03 21.32 13.32
CA LYS A 105 -19.40 20.93 13.66
C LYS A 105 -20.35 21.26 12.51
N SER A 106 -21.42 20.46 12.36
CA SER A 106 -22.43 20.69 11.34
C SER A 106 -23.14 22.05 11.53
N PRO A 107 -23.44 22.78 10.45
CA PRO A 107 -24.02 24.14 10.49
C PRO A 107 -25.44 24.26 11.08
N GLY A 108 -25.99 23.19 11.68
CA GLY A 108 -27.30 23.17 12.34
C GLY A 108 -27.26 22.95 13.86
N SER A 109 -26.08 22.67 14.45
CA SER A 109 -25.92 22.85 15.90
C SER A 109 -25.85 24.35 16.20
N ASN A 110 -26.33 24.83 17.35
CA ASN A 110 -26.43 26.26 17.71
C ASN A 110 -25.09 27.05 17.77
N GLY A 111 -24.03 26.54 17.15
CA GLY A 111 -22.79 27.23 16.80
C GLY A 111 -22.44 26.85 15.37
N GLY A 112 -22.20 27.84 14.51
CA GLY A 112 -21.86 27.63 13.10
C GLY A 112 -20.49 26.96 12.92
N ASN A 113 -19.79 27.22 11.81
CA ASN A 113 -18.39 26.81 11.62
C ASN A 113 -17.44 27.58 12.57
N ASP A 114 -17.64 27.44 13.87
CA ASP A 114 -17.12 28.34 14.89
C ASP A 114 -15.62 28.17 15.13
N ASN A 115 -14.96 27.19 14.50
CA ASN A 115 -13.52 26.99 14.59
C ASN A 115 -12.78 27.15 13.25
N ILE A 116 -13.44 27.55 12.16
CA ILE A 116 -12.74 27.87 10.90
C ILE A 116 -12.41 29.36 10.84
N LEU A 117 -11.17 29.69 10.47
CA LEU A 117 -10.80 31.02 9.97
C LEU A 117 -10.56 30.95 8.47
N LEU A 118 -11.12 31.91 7.72
CA LEU A 118 -10.94 32.03 6.28
C LEU A 118 -9.99 33.18 5.95
N ASN A 119 -9.11 32.96 4.98
CA ASN A 119 -8.22 33.98 4.41
C ASN A 119 -7.40 34.75 5.46
N THR A 120 -6.91 34.05 6.49
CA THR A 120 -6.12 34.65 7.57
C THR A 120 -4.80 35.16 7.00
N SER A 121 -4.57 36.47 7.06
CA SER A 121 -3.32 37.10 6.62
C SER A 121 -2.34 37.23 7.78
N VAL A 122 -1.12 36.73 7.58
CA VAL A 122 -0.05 36.70 8.59
C VAL A 122 1.24 37.23 7.99
N GLU A 123 1.88 38.19 8.66
CA GLU A 123 3.23 38.62 8.28
C GLU A 123 4.26 37.72 8.96
N VAL A 124 5.16 37.13 8.17
CA VAL A 124 6.26 36.31 8.66
C VAL A 124 7.59 36.87 8.19
N VAL A 125 8.63 36.61 8.98
CA VAL A 125 10.01 36.95 8.63
C VAL A 125 10.75 35.62 8.47
N ASP A 126 11.33 35.40 7.29
CA ASP A 126 12.13 34.20 7.06
C ASP A 126 13.50 34.28 7.77
N GLU A 127 14.27 33.18 7.71
CA GLU A 127 15.60 33.08 8.32
C GLU A 127 16.60 34.13 7.79
N LEU A 128 16.34 34.71 6.61
CA LEU A 128 17.16 35.74 5.97
C LEU A 128 16.69 37.16 6.31
N GLY A 129 15.68 37.31 7.18
CA GLY A 129 15.13 38.59 7.58
C GLY A 129 14.16 39.21 6.57
N LYS A 130 13.78 38.48 5.52
CA LYS A 130 12.85 38.96 4.50
C LYS A 130 11.41 38.80 5.01
N LYS A 131 10.68 39.91 4.99
CA LYS A 131 9.24 39.91 5.29
C LYS A 131 8.47 39.31 4.13
N SER A 132 7.63 38.33 4.43
CA SER A 132 6.64 37.78 3.51
C SER A 132 5.28 37.74 4.20
N LYS A 133 4.22 37.73 3.41
CA LYS A 133 2.85 37.66 3.90
C LYS A 133 2.29 36.31 3.54
N LEU A 134 1.89 35.51 4.51
CA LEU A 134 1.21 34.23 4.35
C LEU A 134 -0.30 34.45 4.44
N SER A 135 -1.06 33.82 3.54
CA SER A 135 -2.52 33.95 3.50
C SER A 135 -3.19 32.57 3.36
N PRO A 136 -3.10 31.67 4.36
CA PRO A 136 -3.80 30.38 4.32
C PRO A 136 -5.29 30.57 4.04
N SER A 137 -5.83 29.77 3.11
CA SER A 137 -7.25 29.87 2.72
C SER A 137 -8.18 29.48 3.87
N ILE A 138 -7.82 28.41 4.57
CA ILE A 138 -8.58 27.89 5.72
C ILE A 138 -7.61 27.49 6.82
N LEU A 139 -7.87 27.95 8.04
CA LEU A 139 -7.26 27.43 9.26
C LEU A 139 -8.35 26.80 10.13
N VAL A 140 -8.12 25.58 10.59
CA VAL A 140 -9.03 24.91 11.51
C VAL A 140 -8.46 25.03 12.92
N ALA A 141 -9.09 25.85 13.76
CA ALA A 141 -8.75 26.01 15.16
C ALA A 141 -9.15 24.77 15.97
N GLU A 142 -8.43 24.52 17.08
CA GLU A 142 -8.73 23.45 18.02
C GLU A 142 -10.11 23.62 18.69
N SER A 143 -10.51 24.89 18.87
CA SER A 143 -11.72 25.31 19.56
C SER A 143 -12.14 26.70 19.10
N THR A 144 -13.35 27.11 19.48
CA THR A 144 -13.87 28.47 19.23
C THR A 144 -13.01 29.52 19.93
N LYS A 145 -12.58 29.24 21.18
CA LYS A 145 -11.65 30.10 21.92
C LYS A 145 -10.29 30.22 21.21
N GLY A 146 -9.79 29.11 20.67
CA GLY A 146 -8.55 29.11 19.88
C GLY A 146 -8.67 30.00 18.64
N ARG A 147 -9.82 29.93 17.95
CA ARG A 147 -10.14 30.84 16.85
C ARG A 147 -10.11 32.30 17.30
N ASP A 148 -10.82 32.65 18.38
CA ASP A 148 -10.89 34.04 18.87
C ASP A 148 -9.49 34.60 19.21
N ILE A 149 -8.60 33.76 19.77
CA ILE A 149 -7.20 34.12 20.05
C ILE A 149 -6.43 34.41 18.76
N ILE A 150 -6.60 33.57 17.73
CA ILE A 150 -5.95 33.78 16.44
C ILE A 150 -6.48 35.05 15.77
N GLU A 151 -7.79 35.26 15.74
CA GLU A 151 -8.44 36.41 15.09
C GLU A 151 -8.10 37.74 15.78
N GLY A 152 -7.96 37.72 17.12
CA GLY A 152 -7.58 38.91 17.90
C GLY A 152 -6.08 39.26 17.87
N SER A 153 -5.23 38.34 17.40
CA SER A 153 -3.78 38.51 17.37
C SER A 153 -3.29 39.43 16.25
N LYS A 154 -2.13 40.06 16.43
CA LYS A 154 -1.52 40.92 15.40
C LYS A 154 -0.02 40.71 15.28
N GLY A 155 0.49 40.86 14.05
CA GLY A 155 1.92 40.78 13.76
C GLY A 155 2.51 39.41 14.07
N ALA A 156 3.68 39.39 14.73
CA ALA A 156 4.41 38.15 15.01
C ALA A 156 3.67 37.21 15.97
N GLU A 157 2.80 37.73 16.84
CA GLU A 157 2.02 36.91 17.78
C GLU A 157 1.05 35.97 17.05
N THR A 158 0.59 36.37 15.86
CA THR A 158 -0.33 35.57 15.06
C THR A 158 0.25 34.22 14.65
N VAL A 159 1.54 34.15 14.30
CA VAL A 159 2.19 32.89 13.93
C VAL A 159 2.21 31.93 15.13
N THR A 160 2.60 32.43 16.30
CA THR A 160 2.64 31.67 17.55
C THR A 160 1.24 31.18 17.93
N ASN A 161 0.23 32.04 17.80
CA ASN A 161 -1.14 31.67 18.13
C ASN A 161 -1.72 30.65 17.14
N ILE A 162 -1.40 30.73 15.85
CA ILE A 162 -1.77 29.71 14.86
C ILE A 162 -1.14 28.36 15.23
N ARG A 163 0.17 28.35 15.50
CA ARG A 163 0.89 27.13 15.90
C ARG A 163 0.29 26.46 17.14
N ASN A 164 -0.15 27.25 18.11
CA ASN A 164 -0.64 26.73 19.39
C ASN A 164 -2.14 26.40 19.39
N HIS A 165 -2.93 27.06 18.54
CA HIS A 165 -4.40 26.99 18.61
C HIS A 165 -5.06 26.49 17.32
N SER A 166 -4.29 26.17 16.28
CA SER A 166 -4.81 25.51 15.08
C SER A 166 -4.29 24.10 14.91
N LEU A 167 -5.13 23.25 14.31
CA LEU A 167 -4.88 21.83 14.14
C LEU A 167 -4.33 21.53 12.75
N ILE A 168 -4.82 22.25 11.74
CA ILE A 168 -4.45 22.02 10.35
C ILE A 168 -4.66 23.28 9.52
N THR A 169 -3.84 23.40 8.48
CA THR A 169 -3.95 24.42 7.45
C THR A 169 -4.40 23.78 6.14
N VAL A 170 -5.35 24.42 5.46
CA VAL A 170 -5.83 23.99 4.14
C VAL A 170 -5.62 25.12 3.12
N THR A 171 -4.82 24.83 2.11
CA THR A 171 -4.65 25.68 0.92
C THR A 171 -5.69 25.27 -0.12
N THR A 172 -6.32 26.24 -0.78
CA THR A 172 -7.44 25.94 -1.68
C THR A 172 -7.35 26.65 -3.02
N ASP A 173 -7.96 26.07 -4.05
CA ASP A 173 -8.20 26.69 -5.35
C ASP A 173 -9.65 26.43 -5.82
N TYR A 174 -10.07 27.01 -6.96
CA TYR A 174 -11.40 26.76 -7.52
C TYR A 174 -11.54 25.31 -8.02
N PHE A 175 -12.79 24.86 -8.15
CA PHE A 175 -13.08 23.45 -8.44
C PHE A 175 -12.35 22.96 -9.72
N ASN A 176 -11.53 21.91 -9.60
CA ASN A 176 -10.79 21.27 -10.70
C ASN A 176 -9.70 22.14 -11.36
N ALA A 177 -9.25 23.21 -10.69
CA ALA A 177 -8.23 24.12 -11.19
C ALA A 177 -6.95 23.43 -11.67
N TRP A 178 -6.50 22.38 -10.98
CA TRP A 178 -5.21 21.75 -11.29
C TRP A 178 -5.23 20.94 -12.58
N SER A 179 -6.40 20.42 -12.98
CA SER A 179 -6.58 19.77 -14.26
C SER A 179 -6.64 20.79 -15.41
N ASP A 180 -7.30 21.92 -15.18
CA ASP A 180 -7.42 22.99 -16.18
C ASP A 180 -6.05 23.59 -16.53
N VAL A 181 -5.20 23.79 -15.53
CA VAL A 181 -3.82 24.24 -15.73
C VAL A 181 -3.00 23.21 -16.54
N ARG A 182 -3.10 21.91 -16.22
CA ARG A 182 -2.37 20.86 -16.94
C ARG A 182 -2.82 20.70 -18.40
N SER A 183 -4.10 20.95 -18.66
CA SER A 183 -4.68 20.86 -20.00
C SER A 183 -4.51 22.14 -20.84
N GLY A 184 -3.93 23.20 -20.26
CA GLY A 184 -3.71 24.48 -20.94
C GLY A 184 -4.99 25.29 -21.15
N ASN A 185 -6.06 25.02 -20.41
CA ASN A 185 -7.35 25.67 -20.56
C ASN A 185 -7.43 26.97 -19.72
N TYR A 186 -6.59 27.94 -20.09
CA TYR A 186 -6.35 29.16 -19.29
C TYR A 186 -7.53 30.15 -19.27
N ASP A 187 -8.50 30.04 -20.18
CA ASP A 187 -9.63 30.99 -20.26
C ASP A 187 -10.64 30.78 -19.12
N HIS A 188 -10.83 29.54 -18.67
CA HIS A 188 -11.64 29.24 -17.47
C HIS A 188 -10.90 29.66 -16.20
N ALA A 189 -9.59 29.38 -16.15
CA ALA A 189 -8.72 29.79 -15.05
C ALA A 189 -8.68 31.32 -14.86
N ARG A 190 -8.62 32.11 -15.95
CA ARG A 190 -8.60 33.58 -15.90
C ARG A 190 -9.90 34.20 -15.38
N ASN A 191 -11.06 33.62 -15.71
CA ASN A 191 -12.35 34.15 -15.29
C ASN A 191 -12.69 33.79 -13.84
N ALA A 192 -12.20 32.66 -13.31
CA ALA A 192 -12.42 32.22 -11.94
C ALA A 192 -11.48 32.85 -10.90
N THR A 193 -10.38 33.48 -11.32
CA THR A 193 -9.28 33.91 -10.43
C THR A 193 -9.18 35.41 -10.14
N PHE A 194 -10.19 36.21 -10.51
CA PHE A 194 -10.13 37.68 -10.46
C PHE A 194 -10.43 38.31 -9.10
N VAL A 195 -9.84 37.82 -8.00
CA VAL A 195 -9.71 38.59 -6.74
C VAL A 195 -8.46 38.12 -5.99
N SER A 196 -7.34 38.86 -6.08
CA SER A 196 -6.27 39.00 -5.06
C SER A 196 -4.90 39.27 -5.69
N THR A 197 -4.23 40.33 -5.21
CA THR A 197 -2.91 40.83 -5.61
C THR A 197 -1.74 40.26 -4.76
N ASP A 198 -1.90 39.11 -4.12
CA ASP A 198 -0.89 38.58 -3.18
C ASP A 198 0.31 37.93 -3.88
N GLN A 199 1.53 38.25 -3.40
CA GLN A 199 2.80 37.66 -3.85
C GLN A 199 2.89 36.14 -3.66
N ASN A 200 2.03 35.53 -2.83
CA ASN A 200 1.97 34.07 -2.64
C ASN A 200 1.55 33.29 -3.89
N ARG A 201 0.84 33.91 -4.85
CA ARG A 201 0.56 33.24 -6.14
C ARG A 201 1.81 33.00 -7.00
N LEU A 202 2.95 33.62 -6.67
CA LEU A 202 4.22 33.33 -7.35
C LEU A 202 4.78 31.95 -6.96
N LEU A 203 4.37 31.42 -5.81
CA LEU A 203 4.68 30.07 -5.36
C LEU A 203 3.60 29.10 -5.86
N GLY A 204 4.02 27.92 -6.32
CA GLY A 204 3.08 26.85 -6.67
C GLY A 204 2.28 26.44 -5.43
N ILE A 205 1.11 25.84 -5.63
CA ILE A 205 0.23 25.47 -4.51
C ILE A 205 0.88 24.48 -3.53
N ASN A 206 1.79 23.64 -4.05
CA ASN A 206 2.63 22.75 -3.24
C ASN A 206 3.55 23.56 -2.31
N ASP A 207 4.22 24.57 -2.85
CA ASP A 207 5.17 25.41 -2.10
C ASP A 207 4.46 26.26 -1.03
N GLN A 208 3.20 26.66 -1.28
CA GLN A 208 2.40 27.36 -0.28
C GLN A 208 2.09 26.44 0.92
N SER A 209 1.62 25.22 0.67
CA SER A 209 1.31 24.26 1.73
C SER A 209 2.56 23.86 2.53
N THR A 210 3.70 23.68 1.89
CA THR A 210 4.96 23.37 2.60
C THR A 210 5.52 24.57 3.36
N SER A 211 5.33 25.79 2.86
CA SER A 211 5.64 27.01 3.61
C SER A 211 4.82 27.07 4.91
N TYR A 212 3.52 26.77 4.84
CA TYR A 212 2.66 26.74 6.03
C TYR A 212 3.10 25.67 7.04
N LEU A 213 3.49 24.48 6.58
CA LEU A 213 4.08 23.45 7.46
C LEU A 213 5.32 23.98 8.20
N GLY A 214 6.21 24.69 7.49
CA GLY A 214 7.42 25.26 8.09
C GLY A 214 7.14 26.35 9.13
N PHE A 215 6.27 27.32 8.81
CA PHE A 215 6.01 28.44 9.72
C PHE A 215 5.09 28.08 10.89
N PHE A 216 4.05 27.30 10.64
CA PHE A 216 3.06 26.94 11.67
C PHE A 216 3.41 25.67 12.44
N GLU A 217 4.39 24.89 11.98
CA GLU A 217 4.86 23.65 12.64
C GLU A 217 3.75 22.63 12.90
N HIS A 218 2.71 22.62 12.05
CA HIS A 218 1.71 21.56 12.08
C HIS A 218 2.30 20.28 11.50
N PRO A 219 1.95 19.08 12.04
CA PRO A 219 2.44 17.81 11.51
C PRO A 219 1.90 17.53 10.10
N TRP A 220 0.74 18.10 9.75
CA TRP A 220 0.03 17.85 8.50
C TRP A 220 -0.50 19.15 7.90
N ALA A 221 -0.56 19.21 6.58
CA ALA A 221 -1.25 20.25 5.83
C ALA A 221 -2.00 19.64 4.65
N ILE A 222 -3.11 20.29 4.26
CA ILE A 222 -3.92 19.87 3.11
C ILE A 222 -3.82 20.94 2.01
N SER A 223 -3.80 20.50 0.77
CA SER A 223 -4.06 21.33 -0.40
C SER A 223 -5.20 20.74 -1.21
N THR A 224 -6.11 21.56 -1.74
CA THR A 224 -7.21 21.03 -2.55
C THR A 224 -7.78 22.04 -3.55
N ASP A 225 -8.11 21.59 -4.75
CA ASP A 225 -8.95 22.31 -5.72
C ASP A 225 -10.39 21.77 -5.70
N GLY A 226 -10.83 21.20 -4.58
CA GLY A 226 -12.09 20.49 -4.42
C GLY A 226 -12.15 19.12 -5.11
N TYR A 227 -11.69 19.01 -6.36
CA TYR A 227 -11.67 17.75 -7.11
C TYR A 227 -10.56 16.83 -6.61
N THR A 228 -9.38 17.39 -6.32
CA THR A 228 -8.17 16.72 -5.88
C THR A 228 -7.79 17.22 -4.49
N TRP A 229 -7.35 16.31 -3.63
CA TRP A 229 -6.92 16.58 -2.26
C TRP A 229 -5.51 16.04 -2.09
N ARG A 230 -4.61 16.85 -1.57
CA ARG A 230 -3.22 16.49 -1.28
C ARG A 230 -2.94 16.62 0.20
N LEU A 231 -2.30 15.61 0.76
CA LEU A 231 -1.80 15.60 2.14
C LEU A 231 -0.28 15.72 2.13
N TYR A 232 0.22 16.63 2.95
CA TYR A 232 1.64 16.90 3.14
C TYR A 232 2.02 16.64 4.60
N SER A 233 3.22 16.13 4.82
CA SER A 233 3.78 15.88 6.15
C SER A 233 4.90 16.86 6.44
N GLN A 234 4.95 17.37 7.66
CA GLN A 234 6.05 18.22 8.13
C GLN A 234 7.41 17.54 7.94
N ASP A 235 7.50 16.26 8.28
CA ASP A 235 8.76 15.50 8.32
C ASP A 235 9.32 15.19 6.92
N SER A 236 8.48 15.19 5.89
CA SER A 236 8.86 14.71 4.55
C SER A 236 8.70 15.77 3.46
N SER A 237 7.70 16.63 3.57
CA SER A 237 7.33 17.56 2.50
C SER A 237 8.04 18.92 2.58
N ILE A 238 8.57 19.33 3.75
CA ILE A 238 9.24 20.65 3.88
C ILE A 238 10.46 20.77 2.95
N LEU A 239 11.24 19.70 2.81
CA LEU A 239 12.45 19.70 1.98
C LEU A 239 12.16 19.49 0.49
N ASN A 240 10.98 18.96 0.16
CA ASN A 240 10.57 18.69 -1.20
C ASN A 240 9.04 18.78 -1.32
N SER A 241 8.56 19.85 -1.94
CA SER A 241 7.13 20.13 -2.10
C SER A 241 6.39 19.17 -3.04
N ASP A 242 7.11 18.32 -3.76
CA ASP A 242 6.54 17.24 -4.59
C ASP A 242 6.31 15.92 -3.82
N VAL A 243 6.58 15.89 -2.50
CA VAL A 243 6.29 14.75 -1.62
C VAL A 243 4.91 14.92 -0.98
N TYR A 244 3.91 14.21 -1.49
CA TYR A 244 2.53 14.27 -1.01
C TYR A 244 1.75 12.98 -1.29
N PHE A 245 0.63 12.81 -0.60
CA PHE A 245 -0.40 11.84 -0.94
C PHE A 245 -1.56 12.55 -1.63
N GLU A 246 -1.95 12.11 -2.82
CA GLU A 246 -3.01 12.69 -3.63
C GLU A 246 -4.23 11.77 -3.70
N PHE A 247 -5.42 12.37 -3.55
CA PHE A 247 -6.71 11.71 -3.68
C PHE A 247 -7.65 12.51 -4.57
N LYS A 248 -8.26 11.85 -5.56
CA LYS A 248 -9.18 12.47 -6.53
C LYS A 248 -10.63 12.28 -6.09
N VAL A 249 -11.06 13.03 -5.08
CA VAL A 249 -12.45 13.01 -4.56
C VAL A 249 -13.47 13.22 -5.68
N GLY A 250 -13.21 14.17 -6.58
CA GLY A 250 -14.12 14.48 -7.68
C GLY A 250 -14.29 13.33 -8.67
N ARG A 251 -13.30 12.45 -8.80
CA ARG A 251 -13.41 11.23 -9.61
C ARG A 251 -14.38 10.22 -8.99
N ILE A 252 -14.29 10.01 -7.67
CA ILE A 252 -15.26 9.18 -6.94
C ILE A 252 -16.65 9.76 -7.04
N PHE A 253 -16.79 11.08 -6.86
CA PHE A 253 -18.06 11.78 -7.01
C PHE A 253 -18.68 11.55 -8.41
N ASP A 254 -17.88 11.66 -9.46
CA ASP A 254 -18.32 11.39 -10.83
C ASP A 254 -18.78 9.94 -11.04
N ASP A 255 -18.03 8.97 -10.50
CA ASP A 255 -18.35 7.55 -10.61
C ASP A 255 -19.61 7.18 -9.81
N LEU A 256 -19.79 7.75 -8.60
CA LEU A 256 -21.00 7.56 -7.78
C LEU A 256 -22.26 8.05 -8.52
N ARG A 257 -22.19 9.24 -9.11
CA ARG A 257 -23.34 9.86 -9.79
C ARG A 257 -23.72 9.16 -11.09
N THR A 258 -22.74 8.59 -11.79
CA THR A 258 -22.99 7.83 -13.03
C THR A 258 -23.49 6.41 -12.77
N GLY A 259 -23.60 6.00 -11.50
CA GLY A 259 -23.95 4.63 -11.11
C GLY A 259 -22.86 3.63 -11.48
N PHE A 260 -21.64 4.09 -11.74
CA PHE A 260 -20.51 3.25 -12.15
C PHE A 260 -19.88 2.51 -10.96
N ILE A 261 -20.13 3.00 -9.75
CA ILE A 261 -19.91 2.23 -8.51
C ILE A 261 -21.15 1.36 -8.34
N GLU A 262 -21.18 0.23 -9.03
CA GLU A 262 -22.12 -0.86 -8.76
C GLU A 262 -21.75 -1.52 -7.41
N ASP A 263 -22.70 -2.20 -6.77
CA ASP A 263 -22.44 -3.03 -5.58
C ASP A 263 -21.27 -3.99 -5.88
N GLY A 264 -20.06 -3.67 -5.38
CA GLY A 264 -18.85 -4.49 -5.57
C GLY A 264 -17.61 -3.80 -6.14
N ASP A 265 -17.59 -2.49 -6.42
CA ASP A 265 -16.32 -1.80 -6.75
C ASP A 265 -15.44 -1.62 -5.49
N GLU A 266 -14.71 -2.68 -5.16
CA GLU A 266 -13.80 -2.73 -4.01
C GLU A 266 -12.71 -1.65 -4.08
N SER A 267 -12.28 -1.21 -5.28
CA SER A 267 -11.27 -0.16 -5.39
C SER A 267 -11.82 1.19 -4.98
N ALA A 268 -13.02 1.58 -5.43
CA ALA A 268 -13.58 2.87 -5.07
C ALA A 268 -13.79 2.97 -3.56
N ILE A 269 -14.33 1.90 -2.94
CA ILE A 269 -14.54 1.83 -1.48
C ILE A 269 -13.21 1.83 -0.72
N THR A 270 -12.22 1.05 -1.17
CA THR A 270 -10.87 1.01 -0.57
C THR A 270 -10.20 2.37 -0.62
N SER A 271 -10.24 3.03 -1.78
CA SER A 271 -9.72 4.39 -1.93
C SER A 271 -10.45 5.36 -1.01
N LEU A 272 -11.79 5.30 -0.93
CA LEU A 272 -12.55 6.19 -0.06
C LEU A 272 -12.28 5.96 1.44
N LYS A 273 -12.03 4.72 1.86
CA LYS A 273 -11.54 4.42 3.22
C LYS A 273 -10.18 5.07 3.49
N LEU A 274 -9.23 4.97 2.54
CA LEU A 274 -7.95 5.67 2.66
C LEU A 274 -8.14 7.18 2.78
N PHE A 275 -9.01 7.77 1.96
CA PHE A 275 -9.33 9.19 2.06
C PHE A 275 -9.86 9.56 3.44
N TYR A 276 -10.85 8.83 3.96
CA TYR A 276 -11.38 9.07 5.30
C TYR A 276 -10.27 8.98 6.37
N TRP A 277 -9.49 7.90 6.40
CA TRP A 277 -8.49 7.69 7.45
C TRP A 277 -7.28 8.61 7.35
N LEU A 278 -6.95 9.12 6.16
CA LEU A 278 -5.80 10.00 5.95
C LEU A 278 -6.16 11.49 5.89
N PHE A 279 -7.44 11.85 5.76
CA PHE A 279 -7.88 13.26 5.73
C PHE A 279 -8.85 13.63 6.86
N SER A 280 -9.34 12.69 7.67
CA SER A 280 -10.22 13.01 8.81
C SER A 280 -9.46 13.60 9.99
N LYS A 281 -10.18 14.36 10.81
CA LYS A 281 -9.66 14.87 12.09
C LYS A 281 -9.21 13.72 12.99
N GLU A 282 -9.98 12.64 13.04
CA GLU A 282 -9.64 11.46 13.83
C GLU A 282 -8.36 10.79 13.34
N GLY A 283 -8.18 10.72 12.01
CA GLY A 283 -7.00 10.15 11.38
C GLY A 283 -5.70 10.93 11.61
N LEU A 284 -5.77 12.26 11.76
CA LEU A 284 -4.60 13.16 11.77
C LEU A 284 -4.35 13.93 13.08
N ALA A 285 -5.38 14.30 13.84
CA ALA A 285 -5.25 15.27 14.94
C ALA A 285 -4.61 14.71 16.23
N GLN A 286 -4.37 13.41 16.33
CA GLN A 286 -3.78 12.78 17.52
C GLN A 286 -2.23 12.82 17.55
N GLY A 287 -1.61 13.67 16.74
CA GLY A 287 -0.15 13.80 16.65
C GLY A 287 0.54 12.47 16.35
N ALA A 288 1.53 12.10 17.16
CA ALA A 288 2.29 10.85 17.00
C ALA A 288 1.44 9.56 17.10
N LEU A 289 0.27 9.61 17.74
CA LEU A 289 -0.64 8.47 17.86
C LEU A 289 -1.63 8.37 16.70
N SER A 290 -1.67 9.39 15.83
CA SER A 290 -2.58 9.46 14.69
C SER A 290 -2.33 8.32 13.70
N ILE A 291 -3.38 7.92 13.00
CA ILE A 291 -3.32 6.87 11.98
C ILE A 291 -2.40 7.32 10.85
N GLY A 292 -2.49 8.58 10.42
CA GLY A 292 -1.62 9.15 9.39
C GLY A 292 -0.14 9.05 9.76
N THR A 293 0.24 9.39 11.00
CA THR A 293 1.65 9.34 11.44
C THR A 293 2.16 7.90 11.56
N LYS A 294 1.34 6.98 12.09
CA LYS A 294 1.68 5.55 12.12
C LYS A 294 1.82 4.97 10.71
N ALA A 295 0.93 5.35 9.79
CA ALA A 295 0.99 4.93 8.40
C ALA A 295 2.27 5.42 7.73
N LEU A 296 2.68 6.67 7.95
CA LEU A 296 3.89 7.24 7.38
C LEU A 296 5.13 6.54 7.92
N ALA A 297 5.21 6.34 9.23
CA ALA A 297 6.33 5.65 9.87
C ALA A 297 6.50 4.22 9.32
N LYS A 298 5.41 3.45 9.25
CA LYS A 298 5.44 2.09 8.69
C LYS A 298 5.73 2.07 7.20
N SER A 299 5.14 2.99 6.44
CA SER A 299 5.43 3.16 5.02
C SER A 299 6.92 3.35 4.74
N ASN A 300 7.60 4.17 5.55
CA ASN A 300 9.04 4.43 5.42
C ASN A 300 9.90 3.22 5.78
N LEU A 301 9.41 2.35 6.68
CA LEU A 301 10.09 1.12 7.07
C LEU A 301 9.74 -0.07 6.16
N TYR A 302 8.64 0.00 5.41
CA TYR A 302 8.08 -1.14 4.68
C TYR A 302 9.08 -1.81 3.74
N PHE A 303 9.84 -1.03 2.96
CA PHE A 303 10.85 -1.62 2.07
C PHE A 303 11.97 -2.33 2.83
N LYS A 304 12.41 -1.75 3.95
CA LYS A 304 13.47 -2.34 4.77
C LYS A 304 12.97 -3.62 5.42
N ASP A 305 11.76 -3.60 5.99
CA ASP A 305 11.15 -4.76 6.63
C ASP A 305 10.92 -5.88 5.60
N LEU A 306 10.44 -5.53 4.40
CA LEU A 306 10.27 -6.47 3.29
C LEU A 306 11.62 -7.03 2.80
N GLU A 307 12.64 -6.19 2.68
CA GLU A 307 13.99 -6.61 2.28
C GLU A 307 14.60 -7.56 3.31
N ASP A 308 14.50 -7.24 4.60
CA ASP A 308 15.02 -8.05 5.69
C ASP A 308 14.26 -9.40 5.79
N ASP A 309 12.93 -9.39 5.61
CA ASP A 309 12.11 -10.61 5.53
C ASP A 309 12.50 -11.48 4.33
N LEU A 310 12.60 -10.90 3.12
CA LEU A 310 13.01 -11.62 1.92
C LEU A 310 14.41 -12.22 2.05
N LYS A 311 15.37 -11.48 2.64
CA LYS A 311 16.71 -12.00 2.94
C LYS A 311 16.64 -13.17 3.92
N GLY A 312 15.85 -13.04 4.99
CA GLY A 312 15.64 -14.09 5.98
C GLY A 312 15.09 -15.37 5.36
N ARG A 313 14.01 -15.26 4.59
CA ARG A 313 13.39 -16.36 3.84
C ARG A 313 14.36 -17.01 2.86
N PHE A 314 15.12 -16.21 2.11
CA PHE A 314 16.08 -16.73 1.14
C PHE A 314 17.22 -17.50 1.81
N ILE A 315 17.81 -16.96 2.89
CA ILE A 315 18.86 -17.65 3.66
C ILE A 315 18.32 -18.95 4.25
N HIS A 316 17.10 -18.94 4.80
CA HIS A 316 16.48 -20.14 5.37
C HIS A 316 16.21 -21.19 4.30
N ALA A 317 15.65 -20.80 3.15
CA ALA A 317 15.43 -21.66 2.00
C ALA A 317 16.72 -22.32 1.47
N ILE A 318 17.81 -21.56 1.33
CA ILE A 318 19.12 -22.10 0.95
C ILE A 318 19.60 -23.12 1.98
N THR A 319 19.41 -22.82 3.27
CA THR A 319 19.85 -23.70 4.36
C THR A 319 19.13 -25.03 4.32
N ILE A 320 17.80 -25.01 4.13
CA ILE A 320 16.97 -26.22 3.99
C ILE A 320 17.50 -27.08 2.84
N LEU A 321 17.62 -26.49 1.64
CA LEU A 321 18.04 -27.21 0.44
C LEU A 321 19.47 -27.73 0.54
N SER A 322 20.40 -26.90 0.99
CA SER A 322 21.81 -27.27 1.07
C SER A 322 22.03 -28.41 2.05
N ASN A 323 21.37 -28.36 3.23
CA ASN A 323 21.47 -29.42 4.23
C ASN A 323 20.88 -30.73 3.73
N ASP A 324 19.72 -30.66 3.06
CA ASP A 324 19.01 -31.82 2.53
C ASP A 324 19.84 -32.52 1.42
N ILE A 325 20.36 -31.74 0.46
CA ILE A 325 21.25 -32.25 -0.61
C ILE A 325 22.55 -32.82 -0.04
N LEU A 326 23.20 -32.09 0.88
CA LEU A 326 24.49 -32.50 1.47
C LEU A 326 24.37 -33.81 2.26
N THR A 327 23.29 -33.98 3.02
CA THR A 327 23.02 -35.19 3.81
C THR A 327 22.95 -36.42 2.90
N ARG A 328 22.37 -36.27 1.70
CA ARG A 328 22.25 -37.36 0.72
C ARG A 328 23.46 -37.58 -0.17
N ALA A 329 24.28 -36.55 -0.39
CA ALA A 329 25.54 -36.67 -1.11
C ALA A 329 26.56 -37.61 -0.44
N LYS A 330 26.23 -38.19 0.73
CA LYS A 330 27.04 -39.18 1.47
C LYS A 330 28.49 -38.74 1.60
N VAL A 331 28.69 -37.46 1.95
CA VAL A 331 30.01 -36.85 2.08
C VAL A 331 30.76 -37.49 3.25
N LYS A 332 31.64 -38.45 2.94
CA LYS A 332 32.46 -39.15 3.94
C LYS A 332 33.64 -38.30 4.46
N ASN A 333 33.93 -37.14 3.85
CA ASN A 333 35.00 -36.22 4.28
C ASN A 333 34.55 -34.75 4.21
N VAL A 334 34.57 -34.08 5.36
CA VAL A 334 33.85 -32.84 5.69
C VAL A 334 34.43 -31.54 5.07
N LYS A 335 35.34 -31.61 4.08
CA LYS A 335 36.08 -30.42 3.58
C LYS A 335 36.26 -30.35 2.06
N ASP A 336 35.22 -30.67 1.29
CA ASP A 336 35.24 -30.42 -0.15
C ASP A 336 34.59 -29.05 -0.45
N GLU A 337 35.42 -28.01 -0.49
CA GLU A 337 35.01 -26.63 -0.79
C GLU A 337 34.31 -26.52 -2.16
N VAL A 338 34.71 -27.36 -3.12
CA VAL A 338 34.10 -27.42 -4.45
C VAL A 338 32.69 -27.97 -4.35
N LEU A 339 32.49 -29.04 -3.58
CA LEU A 339 31.16 -29.61 -3.35
C LEU A 339 30.23 -28.64 -2.61
N TYR A 340 30.70 -27.96 -1.56
CA TYR A 340 29.87 -26.97 -0.85
C TYR A 340 29.44 -25.82 -1.77
N LYS A 341 30.35 -25.34 -2.62
CA LYS A 341 30.03 -24.32 -3.62
C LYS A 341 29.00 -24.85 -4.63
N LEU A 342 29.17 -26.08 -5.13
CA LEU A 342 28.23 -26.69 -6.06
C LEU A 342 26.84 -26.89 -5.44
N VAL A 343 26.75 -27.39 -4.21
CA VAL A 343 25.48 -27.57 -3.48
C VAL A 343 24.79 -26.22 -3.25
N ARG A 344 25.56 -25.19 -2.86
CA ARG A 344 25.04 -23.84 -2.69
C ARG A 344 24.50 -23.28 -4.01
N ASN A 345 25.29 -23.31 -5.07
CA ASN A 345 24.87 -22.82 -6.40
C ASN A 345 23.62 -23.56 -6.88
N THR A 346 23.59 -24.89 -6.73
CA THR A 346 22.42 -25.71 -7.06
C THR A 346 21.18 -25.29 -6.27
N SER A 347 21.33 -25.01 -4.98
CA SER A 347 20.23 -24.56 -4.11
C SER A 347 19.73 -23.18 -4.53
N GLU A 348 20.65 -22.24 -4.81
CA GLU A 348 20.33 -20.90 -5.33
C GLU A 348 19.57 -21.00 -6.65
N SER A 349 20.09 -21.74 -7.62
CA SER A 349 19.48 -21.98 -8.93
C SER A 349 18.06 -22.58 -8.81
N LEU A 350 17.85 -23.51 -7.86
CA LEU A 350 16.53 -24.10 -7.60
C LEU A 350 15.54 -23.07 -7.06
N ILE A 351 15.95 -22.24 -6.08
CA ILE A 351 15.12 -21.17 -5.51
C ILE A 351 14.77 -20.14 -6.58
N PHE A 352 15.76 -19.66 -7.34
CA PHE A 352 15.53 -18.69 -8.41
C PHE A 352 14.55 -19.22 -9.46
N THR A 353 14.65 -20.51 -9.82
CA THR A 353 13.72 -21.14 -10.76
C THR A 353 12.29 -21.15 -10.21
N LEU A 354 12.11 -21.53 -8.94
CA LEU A 354 10.80 -21.52 -8.28
C LEU A 354 10.18 -20.11 -8.28
N LEU A 355 10.95 -19.11 -7.85
CA LEU A 355 10.51 -17.71 -7.80
C LEU A 355 10.19 -17.17 -9.20
N PHE A 356 11.03 -17.48 -10.20
CA PHE A 356 10.82 -17.08 -11.58
C PHE A 356 9.54 -17.69 -12.16
N LEU A 357 9.33 -19.00 -11.97
CA LEU A 357 8.12 -19.67 -12.43
C LEU A 357 6.87 -19.11 -11.78
N ARG A 358 6.89 -18.90 -10.45
CA ARG A 358 5.79 -18.29 -9.73
C ARG A 358 5.49 -16.87 -10.23
N SER A 359 6.52 -16.08 -10.53
CA SER A 359 6.39 -14.74 -11.12
C SER A 359 5.78 -14.78 -12.53
N CYS A 360 6.18 -15.75 -13.36
CA CYS A 360 5.59 -15.94 -14.69
C CYS A 360 4.12 -16.34 -14.62
N GLU A 361 3.75 -17.20 -13.65
CA GLU A 361 2.35 -17.57 -13.40
C GLU A 361 1.53 -16.39 -12.88
N SER A 362 2.04 -15.61 -11.93
CA SER A 362 1.33 -14.47 -11.34
C SER A 362 1.09 -13.35 -12.36
N ARG A 363 2.05 -13.11 -13.26
CA ARG A 363 1.96 -12.14 -14.35
C ARG A 363 1.23 -12.68 -15.59
N ARG A 364 0.72 -13.91 -15.54
CA ARG A 364 0.07 -14.62 -16.66
C ARG A 364 0.93 -14.68 -17.93
N VAL A 365 2.25 -14.64 -17.79
CA VAL A 365 3.20 -14.97 -18.86
C VAL A 365 3.06 -16.44 -19.22
N ILE A 366 2.86 -17.29 -18.21
CA ILE A 366 2.42 -18.68 -18.39
C ILE A 366 0.89 -18.71 -18.27
N PRO A 367 0.17 -19.17 -19.31
CA PRO A 367 -1.29 -19.26 -19.25
C PRO A 367 -1.72 -20.37 -18.29
N LEU A 368 -2.38 -20.00 -17.19
CA LEU A 368 -2.98 -20.91 -16.21
C LEU A 368 -4.29 -21.51 -16.73
N ASN A 369 -4.26 -22.14 -17.91
CA ASN A 369 -5.42 -22.84 -18.47
C ASN A 369 -5.70 -24.14 -17.70
N GLN A 370 -6.89 -24.73 -17.90
CA GLN A 370 -7.30 -25.96 -17.20
C GLN A 370 -6.32 -27.13 -17.38
N LYS A 371 -5.58 -27.17 -18.51
CA LYS A 371 -4.60 -28.24 -18.78
C LYS A 371 -3.32 -28.05 -17.96
N PHE A 372 -2.86 -26.81 -17.79
CA PHE A 372 -1.61 -26.49 -17.10
C PHE A 372 -1.79 -26.29 -15.59
N LEU A 373 -2.97 -25.86 -15.14
CA LEU A 373 -3.27 -25.62 -13.72
C LEU A 373 -2.84 -26.77 -12.78
N PRO A 374 -3.05 -28.06 -13.12
CA PRO A 374 -2.59 -29.18 -12.31
C PRO A 374 -1.08 -29.35 -12.21
N TYR A 375 -0.29 -28.63 -13.01
CA TYR A 375 1.17 -28.64 -12.98
C TYR A 375 1.77 -27.37 -12.36
N SER A 376 0.95 -26.34 -12.12
CA SER A 376 1.44 -25.03 -11.71
C SER A 376 2.07 -25.03 -10.31
N VAL A 377 3.09 -24.20 -10.12
CA VAL A 377 3.70 -23.95 -8.80
C VAL A 377 2.65 -23.34 -7.88
N SER A 378 1.81 -22.44 -8.40
CA SER A 378 0.70 -21.82 -7.68
C SER A 378 -0.27 -22.84 -7.08
N ASN A 379 -0.64 -23.87 -7.85
CA ASN A 379 -1.53 -24.92 -7.35
C ASN A 379 -0.84 -25.76 -6.26
N LEU A 380 0.45 -26.04 -6.40
CA LEU A 380 1.21 -26.77 -5.39
C LEU A 380 1.31 -25.97 -4.07
N ILE A 381 1.67 -24.69 -4.13
CA ILE A 381 1.74 -23.78 -2.96
C ILE A 381 0.39 -23.74 -2.23
N ARG A 382 -0.71 -23.64 -2.99
CA ARG A 382 -2.06 -23.62 -2.41
C ARG A 382 -2.39 -24.92 -1.68
N LYS A 383 -1.92 -26.06 -2.17
CA LYS A 383 -2.18 -27.38 -1.57
C LYS A 383 -1.40 -27.63 -0.28
N ILE A 384 -0.28 -26.93 -0.07
CA ILE A 384 0.53 -27.04 1.14
C ILE A 384 0.21 -25.99 2.21
N ARG A 385 -0.76 -25.09 1.99
CA ARG A 385 -1.10 -23.97 2.90
C ARG A 385 -1.42 -24.36 4.35
N TYR A 386 -1.77 -25.61 4.57
CA TYR A 386 -2.13 -26.16 5.89
C TYR A 386 -0.94 -26.78 6.62
N TYR A 387 0.24 -26.74 6.00
CA TYR A 387 1.48 -27.14 6.62
C TYR A 387 1.83 -26.20 7.76
N ASP A 388 2.21 -26.75 8.91
CA ASP A 388 2.72 -25.98 10.05
C ASP A 388 4.13 -26.48 10.38
N PRO A 389 5.20 -25.71 10.08
CA PRO A 389 6.57 -26.17 10.33
C PRO A 389 6.90 -26.37 11.83
N THR A 390 6.00 -25.98 12.74
CA THR A 390 6.15 -26.18 14.18
C THR A 390 5.50 -27.49 14.68
N GLU A 391 4.65 -28.11 13.88
CA GLU A 391 4.07 -29.42 14.18
C GLU A 391 5.00 -30.57 13.78
N ASP A 392 4.74 -31.77 14.32
CA ASP A 392 5.46 -32.98 13.94
C ASP A 392 5.32 -33.25 12.43
N ILE A 393 6.44 -33.58 11.78
CA ILE A 393 6.49 -33.75 10.32
C ILE A 393 5.57 -34.88 9.83
N HIS A 394 5.38 -35.95 10.61
CA HIS A 394 4.49 -37.04 10.24
C HIS A 394 3.03 -36.61 10.34
N LEU A 395 2.65 -35.90 11.41
CA LEU A 395 1.30 -35.34 11.56
C LEU A 395 0.96 -34.34 10.44
N ASN A 396 1.93 -33.50 10.06
CA ASN A 396 1.80 -32.61 8.92
C ASN A 396 1.54 -33.38 7.62
N PHE A 397 2.33 -34.43 7.36
CA PHE A 397 2.19 -35.22 6.13
C PHE A 397 0.91 -36.04 6.09
N GLU A 398 0.39 -36.50 7.22
CA GLU A 398 -0.96 -37.10 7.28
C GLU A 398 -2.03 -36.11 6.81
N ARG A 399 -1.97 -34.85 7.24
CA ARG A 399 -2.89 -33.79 6.81
C ARG A 399 -2.67 -33.38 5.35
N LEU A 400 -1.41 -33.24 4.93
CA LEU A 400 -1.06 -32.88 3.56
C LEU A 400 -1.49 -33.94 2.55
N ASN A 401 -1.41 -35.23 2.92
CA ASN A 401 -1.81 -36.34 2.07
C ASN A 401 -3.27 -36.20 1.60
N PHE A 402 -4.19 -35.74 2.45
CA PHE A 402 -5.57 -35.45 2.02
C PHE A 402 -5.63 -34.50 0.82
N ASN A 403 -4.76 -33.49 0.78
CA ASN A 403 -4.74 -32.47 -0.26
C ASN A 403 -3.90 -32.86 -1.49
N LEU A 404 -2.79 -33.57 -1.27
CA LEU A 404 -1.78 -33.90 -2.27
C LEU A 404 -2.01 -35.25 -2.95
N THR A 405 -2.73 -36.20 -2.34
CA THR A 405 -3.02 -37.50 -2.98
C THR A 405 -3.83 -37.33 -4.26
N HIS A 406 -4.69 -36.33 -4.37
CA HIS A 406 -5.38 -36.01 -5.62
C HIS A 406 -4.43 -35.52 -6.74
N LEU A 407 -3.28 -34.94 -6.37
CA LEU A 407 -2.28 -34.43 -7.31
C LEU A 407 -1.32 -35.54 -7.77
N PHE A 408 -0.90 -36.41 -6.85
CA PHE A 408 0.10 -37.45 -7.12
C PHE A 408 -0.51 -38.83 -7.38
N GLY A 409 -1.79 -39.04 -7.07
CA GLY A 409 -2.47 -40.33 -7.19
C GLY A 409 -2.14 -41.31 -6.06
N THR A 410 -1.21 -40.97 -5.17
CA THR A 410 -0.76 -41.81 -4.04
C THR A 410 -0.52 -40.96 -2.79
N ALA A 411 -0.45 -41.63 -1.64
CA ALA A 411 0.08 -41.00 -0.43
C ALA A 411 1.59 -40.78 -0.61
N ILE A 412 2.08 -39.66 -0.11
CA ILE A 412 3.48 -39.27 -0.09
C ILE A 412 4.05 -39.38 1.33
N SER A 413 5.31 -39.78 1.44
CA SER A 413 6.06 -39.81 2.70
C SER A 413 6.99 -38.60 2.81
N PRO A 414 7.35 -38.14 4.03
CA PRO A 414 8.33 -37.07 4.21
C PRO A 414 9.66 -37.35 3.50
N ASP A 415 10.14 -38.60 3.56
CA ASP A 415 11.40 -39.02 2.93
C ASP A 415 11.29 -39.35 1.42
N GLY A 416 10.09 -39.18 0.84
CA GLY A 416 9.84 -39.39 -0.59
C GLY A 416 10.40 -38.25 -1.44
N PHE A 417 10.18 -38.32 -2.76
CA PHE A 417 10.71 -37.34 -3.73
C PHE A 417 9.65 -36.85 -4.73
N GLU A 418 8.40 -37.25 -4.57
CA GLU A 418 7.29 -37.04 -5.51
C GLU A 418 7.06 -35.56 -5.82
N ILE A 419 7.14 -34.69 -4.81
CA ILE A 419 6.93 -33.25 -4.99
C ILE A 419 8.08 -32.63 -5.79
N PHE A 420 9.32 -33.00 -5.46
CA PHE A 420 10.49 -32.52 -6.18
C PHE A 420 10.53 -33.02 -7.62
N GLU A 421 10.20 -34.30 -7.85
CA GLU A 421 10.07 -34.85 -9.20
C GLU A 421 8.97 -34.16 -10.02
N TYR A 422 7.86 -33.82 -9.39
CA TYR A 422 6.81 -33.04 -10.02
C TYR A 422 7.31 -31.66 -10.46
N PHE A 423 8.11 -30.99 -9.63
CA PHE A 423 8.75 -29.74 -10.00
C PHE A 423 9.73 -29.90 -11.18
N LEU A 424 10.54 -30.96 -11.20
CA LEU A 424 11.42 -31.25 -12.34
C LEU A 424 10.63 -31.52 -13.63
N ARG A 425 9.49 -32.21 -13.55
CA ARG A 425 8.59 -32.41 -14.69
C ARG A 425 8.01 -31.10 -15.20
N LEU A 426 7.62 -30.19 -14.29
CA LEU A 426 7.15 -28.85 -14.65
C LEU A 426 8.21 -28.07 -15.41
N LYS A 427 9.45 -28.05 -14.93
CA LYS A 427 10.58 -27.46 -15.65
C LYS A 427 10.70 -28.06 -17.05
N ASP A 428 10.67 -29.39 -17.16
CA ASP A 428 10.78 -30.10 -18.44
C ASP A 428 9.66 -29.73 -19.42
N ILE A 429 8.43 -29.61 -18.94
CA ILE A 429 7.27 -29.15 -19.71
C ILE A 429 7.53 -27.75 -20.30
N ILE A 430 8.01 -26.83 -19.47
CA ILE A 430 8.25 -25.44 -19.87
C ILE A 430 9.44 -25.34 -20.83
N GLN A 431 10.49 -26.16 -20.63
CA GLN A 431 11.68 -26.19 -21.47
C GLN A 431 11.44 -26.82 -22.84
N LYS A 432 10.69 -27.93 -22.91
CA LYS A 432 10.49 -28.70 -24.15
C LYS A 432 9.30 -28.19 -24.96
N GLY A 433 8.41 -27.39 -24.36
CA GLY A 433 7.26 -26.83 -25.04
C GLY A 433 6.41 -27.89 -25.76
N THR A 434 5.82 -27.50 -26.89
CA THR A 434 4.85 -28.26 -27.70
C THR A 434 5.40 -29.51 -28.41
N GLU A 435 6.66 -29.89 -28.17
CA GLU A 435 7.34 -30.97 -28.91
C GLU A 435 6.92 -32.40 -28.47
N ASN A 436 5.89 -32.57 -27.63
CA ASN A 436 5.40 -33.88 -27.17
C ASN A 436 3.90 -33.88 -26.83
N LYS A 437 3.39 -35.06 -26.41
CA LYS A 437 1.99 -35.39 -25.98
C LYS A 437 1.29 -34.40 -25.02
N TYR A 438 1.98 -33.35 -24.58
CA TYR A 438 1.56 -32.33 -23.62
C TYR A 438 1.75 -30.93 -24.21
N ASP A 439 1.11 -30.64 -25.34
CA ASP A 439 1.01 -29.28 -25.86
C ASP A 439 0.06 -28.45 -24.98
N PHE A 440 0.64 -27.57 -24.15
CA PHE A 440 -0.09 -26.64 -23.29
C PHE A 440 -0.39 -25.30 -23.96
N GLY A 441 0.01 -25.11 -25.22
CA GLY A 441 -0.24 -23.91 -26.03
C GLY A 441 0.71 -22.74 -25.75
N PHE A 442 1.84 -22.97 -25.07
CA PHE A 442 2.84 -21.92 -24.81
C PHE A 442 4.27 -22.48 -24.75
N LYS A 443 5.25 -21.59 -24.96
CA LYS A 443 6.69 -21.83 -24.79
C LYS A 443 7.33 -20.56 -24.24
N ILE A 444 8.30 -20.70 -23.33
CA ILE A 444 9.15 -19.57 -22.89
C ILE A 444 10.49 -19.71 -23.60
N GLU A 445 10.76 -18.82 -24.56
CA GLU A 445 12.07 -18.76 -25.23
C GLU A 445 13.17 -18.34 -24.23
N GLY A 446 14.38 -18.91 -24.36
CA GLY A 446 15.51 -18.64 -23.46
C GLY A 446 15.52 -19.41 -22.13
N PHE A 447 14.41 -20.05 -21.71
CA PHE A 447 14.34 -20.82 -20.45
C PHE A 447 15.27 -22.05 -20.45
N LYS A 448 15.65 -22.56 -21.63
CA LYS A 448 16.55 -23.70 -21.80
C LYS A 448 18.00 -23.38 -21.43
N GLU A 449 18.39 -22.10 -21.48
CA GLU A 449 19.77 -21.64 -21.37
C GLU A 449 20.14 -21.17 -19.95
N SER A 450 19.18 -21.03 -19.01
CA SER A 450 19.34 -20.13 -17.87
C SER A 450 19.17 -20.72 -16.45
N ILE A 451 19.04 -22.04 -16.27
CA ILE A 451 18.48 -22.56 -15.00
C ILE A 451 19.41 -23.46 -14.22
N PHE A 452 20.01 -24.45 -14.86
CA PHE A 452 21.01 -25.29 -14.20
C PHE A 452 22.16 -25.55 -15.15
N GLU A 453 23.38 -25.43 -14.63
CA GLU A 453 24.54 -25.96 -15.29
C GLU A 453 24.48 -27.50 -15.33
N ARG A 454 25.32 -28.10 -16.18
CA ARG A 454 25.35 -29.57 -16.33
C ARG A 454 25.66 -30.28 -15.02
N GLU A 455 26.55 -29.69 -14.21
CA GLU A 455 26.98 -30.22 -12.91
C GLU A 455 25.85 -30.12 -11.87
N GLU A 456 25.12 -29.00 -11.84
CA GLU A 456 23.95 -28.80 -10.97
C GLU A 456 22.81 -29.78 -11.32
N THR A 457 22.62 -30.07 -12.60
CA THR A 457 21.64 -31.07 -13.03
C THR A 457 22.03 -32.48 -12.56
N GLN A 458 23.32 -32.82 -12.63
CA GLN A 458 23.81 -34.13 -12.18
C GLN A 458 23.61 -34.29 -10.67
N ILE A 459 24.01 -33.31 -9.86
CA ILE A 459 23.90 -33.40 -8.40
C ILE A 459 22.43 -33.49 -7.94
N LEU A 460 21.49 -32.80 -8.60
CA LEU A 460 20.06 -32.89 -8.28
C LEU A 460 19.46 -34.26 -8.63
N ASN A 461 19.89 -34.87 -9.73
CA ASN A 461 19.43 -36.19 -10.12
C ASN A 461 19.95 -37.27 -9.14
N ASP A 462 21.20 -37.13 -8.72
CA ASP A 462 21.85 -38.08 -7.80
C ASP A 462 21.40 -37.87 -6.34
N ASN A 463 20.97 -36.66 -5.97
CA ASN A 463 20.68 -36.26 -4.58
C ASN A 463 19.35 -35.50 -4.44
N LYS A 464 18.28 -36.04 -5.03
CA LYS A 464 16.92 -35.45 -5.07
C LYS A 464 16.44 -34.90 -3.73
N VAL A 465 15.81 -33.72 -3.73
CA VAL A 465 15.26 -33.07 -2.53
C VAL A 465 14.08 -33.87 -1.96
N THR A 466 14.07 -34.12 -0.65
CA THR A 466 12.97 -34.85 0.01
C THR A 466 11.68 -34.06 -0.03
N ASN A 467 10.53 -34.74 0.07
CA ASN A 467 9.24 -34.06 0.17
C ASN A 467 9.19 -33.15 1.39
N GLY A 468 9.72 -33.59 2.53
CA GLY A 468 9.78 -32.78 3.76
C GLY A 468 10.50 -31.46 3.53
N ALA A 469 11.76 -31.54 3.08
CA ALA A 469 12.57 -30.35 2.81
C ALA A 469 11.97 -29.47 1.69
N PHE A 470 11.35 -30.06 0.67
CA PHE A 470 10.73 -29.29 -0.40
C PHE A 470 9.44 -28.59 0.04
N VAL A 471 8.65 -29.19 0.93
CA VAL A 471 7.49 -28.53 1.55
C VAL A 471 7.94 -27.39 2.47
N ASP A 472 8.96 -27.62 3.30
CA ASP A 472 9.55 -26.57 4.14
C ASP A 472 10.07 -25.39 3.31
N LEU A 473 10.74 -25.70 2.19
CA LEU A 473 11.21 -24.70 1.23
C LEU A 473 10.06 -23.87 0.67
N LEU A 474 9.02 -24.52 0.14
CA LEU A 474 7.88 -23.83 -0.45
C LEU A 474 7.14 -23.02 0.62
N PHE A 475 7.02 -23.53 1.84
CA PHE A 475 6.43 -22.79 2.94
C PHE A 475 7.23 -21.52 3.24
N THR A 476 8.53 -21.68 3.48
CA THR A 476 9.47 -20.57 3.77
C THR A 476 9.43 -19.45 2.72
N LEU A 477 9.36 -19.82 1.44
CA LEU A 477 9.39 -18.84 0.36
C LEU A 477 8.07 -18.10 0.17
N PHE A 478 6.94 -18.70 0.51
CA PHE A 478 5.62 -18.22 0.07
C PHE A 478 4.59 -17.98 1.17
N TYR A 479 4.89 -18.32 2.44
CA TYR A 479 4.10 -18.00 3.64
C TYR A 479 5.03 -17.39 4.68
#